data_AF-A0A1I1H8S7-F1
#
_entry.id   AF-A0A1I1H8S7-F1
#
_cell.length_a   1.000
_cell.length_b   1.000
_cell.length_c   1.000
_cell.angle_alpha   90.00
_cell.angle_beta   90.00
_cell.angle_gamma   90.00
#
_symmetry.space_group_name_H-M   'P 1'
#
loop_
_entity.id
_entity.type
_entity.pdbx_description
1 polymer ?
#
loop_
_entity_poly.entity_id
_entity_poly.type
_entity_poly.pdbx_seq_one_letter_code
_entity_poly.pdbx_strand_id
1 'polypeptide(L)'
;MDIITIIHVTLAVTATISGAIVMSRNKGDIFHTQLGKLFVASIVLVNITEFAFLPKYGFSIFQPLALWNLVWVLCGYYYAAKKPNKNWLITIFIL
;
A
#
# COMPACT_ATOMS: atom_id res chain seq x y z
N MET A 1 9.72 6.44 -22.44
CA MET A 1 9.63 5.86 -21.08
C MET A 1 9.87 4.36 -21.21
N ASP A 2 10.73 3.77 -20.38
CA ASP A 2 10.91 2.31 -20.38
C ASP A 2 9.73 1.59 -19.71
N ILE A 3 9.66 0.27 -19.91
CA ILE A 3 8.56 -0.55 -19.40
C ILE A 3 8.44 -0.51 -17.88
N ILE A 4 9.57 -0.45 -17.15
CA ILE A 4 9.58 -0.39 -15.68
C ILE A 4 9.01 0.95 -15.23
N THR A 5 9.35 2.05 -15.91
CA THR A 5 8.79 3.38 -15.64
C THR A 5 7.27 3.39 -15.84
N ILE A 6 6.78 2.81 -16.93
CA ILE A 6 5.33 2.74 -17.20
C ILE A 6 4.61 1.93 -16.10
N ILE A 7 5.17 0.77 -15.74
CA ILE A 7 4.62 -0.09 -14.69
C ILE A 7 4.62 0.65 -13.35
N HIS A 8 5.74 1.25 -12.95
CA HIS A 8 5.88 1.97 -11.68
C HIS A 8 4.86 3.12 -11.57
N VAL A 9 4.76 3.97 -12.59
CA VAL A 9 3.82 5.10 -12.59
C VAL A 9 2.37 4.62 -12.55
N THR A 10 2.03 3.59 -13.33
CA THR A 10 0.66 3.02 -13.35
C THR A 10 0.28 2.47 -11.99
N LEU A 11 1.19 1.73 -11.33
CA LEU A 11 0.98 1.21 -9.99
C LEU A 11 0.89 2.33 -8.95
N ALA A 12 1.73 3.37 -9.06
CA ALA A 12 1.71 4.51 -8.14
C ALA A 12 0.40 5.30 -8.22
N VAL A 13 -0.10 5.55 -9.43
CA VAL A 13 -1.41 6.19 -9.65
C VAL A 13 -2.53 5.30 -9.10
N THR A 14 -2.49 3.99 -9.39
CA THR A 14 -3.49 3.03 -8.89
C THR A 14 -3.50 2.98 -7.36
N ALA A 15 -2.32 2.93 -6.73
CA ALA A 15 -2.16 2.97 -5.27
C ALA A 15 -2.72 4.27 -4.69
N THR A 16 -2.38 5.42 -5.27
CA THR A 16 -2.83 6.72 -4.78
C THR A 16 -4.35 6.85 -4.83
N ILE A 17 -4.97 6.49 -5.96
CA ILE A 17 -6.42 6.58 -6.14
C ILE A 17 -7.13 5.59 -5.21
N SER A 18 -6.71 4.32 -5.20
CA SER A 18 -7.34 3.31 -4.35
C SER A 18 -7.18 3.63 -2.86
N GLY A 19 -6.01 4.10 -2.43
CA GLY A 19 -5.74 4.54 -1.06
C GLY A 19 -6.62 5.71 -0.63
N ALA A 20 -6.76 6.73 -1.47
CA ALA A 20 -7.64 7.88 -1.21
C ALA A 20 -9.10 7.44 -1.03
N ILE A 21 -9.59 6.56 -1.92
CA ILE A 21 -10.96 6.03 -1.82
C ILE A 21 -11.12 5.22 -0.53
N VAL A 22 -10.17 4.36 -0.18
CA VAL A 22 -10.20 3.55 1.06
C VAL A 22 -10.29 4.44 2.30
N MET A 23 -9.57 5.57 2.34
CA MET A 23 -9.60 6.52 3.45
C MET A 23 -10.96 7.23 3.60
N SER A 24 -11.65 7.49 2.48
CA SER A 24 -12.98 8.12 2.49
C SER A 24 -14.14 7.16 2.78
N ARG A 25 -13.88 5.86 2.85
CA ARG A 25 -14.90 4.81 2.98
C ARG A 25 -15.04 4.33 4.42
N ASN A 26 -16.25 3.85 4.75
CA ASN A 26 -16.51 3.18 6.03
C ASN A 26 -15.62 1.94 6.17
N LYS A 27 -14.85 1.92 7.26
CA LYS A 27 -13.88 0.86 7.53
C LYS A 27 -14.57 -0.50 7.65
N GLY A 28 -14.15 -1.46 6.84
CA GLY A 28 -14.61 -2.85 6.91
C GLY A 28 -15.80 -3.21 6.03
N ASP A 29 -16.31 -2.30 5.20
CA ASP A 29 -17.24 -2.68 4.13
C ASP A 29 -16.52 -3.53 3.04
N ILE A 30 -17.29 -4.14 2.14
CA ILE A 30 -16.76 -5.01 1.08
C ILE A 30 -15.83 -4.22 0.15
N PHE A 31 -16.20 -2.98 -0.21
CA PHE A 31 -15.44 -2.13 -1.12
C PHE A 31 -14.14 -1.63 -0.48
N HIS A 32 -14.15 -1.24 0.80
CA HIS A 32 -13.00 -0.88 1.60
C HIS A 32 -12.01 -2.04 1.68
N THR A 33 -12.51 -3.27 1.86
CA THR A 33 -11.66 -4.46 1.92
C THR A 33 -11.04 -4.78 0.56
N GLN A 34 -11.82 -4.71 -0.53
CA GLN A 34 -11.33 -4.97 -1.89
C GLN A 34 -10.34 -3.91 -2.36
N LEU A 35 -10.68 -2.63 -2.21
CA LEU A 35 -9.80 -1.51 -2.57
C LEU A 35 -8.58 -1.45 -1.66
N GLY A 36 -8.70 -1.82 -0.38
CA GLY A 36 -7.56 -1.94 0.53
C GLY A 36 -6.56 -3.00 0.06
N LYS A 37 -7.04 -4.15 -0.43
CA LYS A 37 -6.17 -5.17 -1.05
C LYS A 37 -5.51 -4.65 -2.33
N LEU A 38 -6.26 -3.95 -3.18
CA LEU A 38 -5.72 -3.33 -4.41
C LEU A 38 -4.63 -2.29 -4.08
N PHE A 39 -4.87 -1.43 -3.09
CA PHE A 39 -3.92 -0.46 -2.59
C PHE A 39 -2.63 -1.13 -2.10
N VAL A 40 -2.75 -2.14 -1.21
CA VAL A 40 -1.60 -2.85 -0.64
C VAL A 40 -0.80 -3.57 -1.73
N ALA A 41 -1.47 -4.26 -2.66
CA ALA A 41 -0.80 -4.92 -3.77
C ALA A 41 -0.06 -3.92 -4.66
N SER A 42 -0.70 -2.80 -5.00
CA SER A 42 -0.12 -1.76 -5.85
C SER A 42 1.09 -1.11 -5.19
N ILE A 43 0.99 -0.71 -3.92
CA ILE A 43 2.09 -0.03 -3.23
C ILE A 43 3.28 -0.97 -2.98
N VAL A 44 3.05 -2.26 -2.74
CA VAL A 44 4.13 -3.25 -2.65
C VAL A 44 4.88 -3.34 -3.98
N LEU A 45 4.15 -3.43 -5.10
CA LEU A 45 4.76 -3.46 -6.43
C LEU A 45 5.48 -2.14 -6.79
N VAL A 46 4.99 -0.98 -6.35
CA VAL A 46 5.72 0.31 -6.46
C VAL A 46 7.07 0.23 -5.75
N ASN A 47 7.09 -0.27 -4.51
CA ASN A 47 8.36 -0.41 -3.78
C ASN A 47 9.31 -1.40 -4.46
N ILE A 48 8.82 -2.52 -5.02
CA ILE A 48 9.65 -3.48 -5.77
C ILE A 48 10.24 -2.85 -7.03
N THR A 49 9.42 -2.12 -7.79
CA THR A 49 9.87 -1.46 -9.03
C THR A 49 10.84 -0.32 -8.75
N GLU A 50 10.78 0.32 -7.57
CA GLU A 50 11.80 1.29 -7.13
C GLU A 50 13.19 0.66 -7.02
N PHE A 51 13.30 -0.57 -6.51
CA PHE A 51 14.59 -1.28 -6.50
C PHE A 51 15.03 -1.71 -7.90
N ALA A 52 14.09 -1.95 -8.83
CA ALA A 52 14.41 -2.27 -10.22
C ALA A 52 15.07 -1.10 -10.97
N PHE A 53 14.98 0.12 -10.45
CA PHE A 53 15.69 1.29 -10.98
C PHE A 53 17.17 1.37 -10.60
N LEU A 54 17.63 0.58 -9.63
CA LEU A 54 19.00 0.60 -9.12
C LEU A 54 20.07 0.38 -10.22
N PRO A 55 19.94 -0.58 -11.15
CA PRO A 55 20.96 -0.79 -12.19
C PRO A 55 21.05 0.37 -13.20
N LYS A 56 19.96 1.13 -13.39
CA LYS A 56 19.85 2.16 -14.42
C LYS A 56 20.23 3.55 -13.89
N TYR A 57 19.83 3.87 -12.67
CA TYR A 57 19.99 5.21 -12.10
C TYR A 57 20.89 5.25 -10.86
N GLY A 58 21.40 4.09 -10.41
CA GLY A 58 22.18 3.98 -9.20
C GLY A 58 21.34 4.07 -7.92
N PHE A 59 22.03 4.10 -6.78
CA PHE A 59 21.38 4.25 -5.48
C PHE A 59 20.98 5.70 -5.23
N SER A 60 19.72 5.93 -4.91
CA SER A 60 19.13 7.24 -4.63
C SER A 60 18.44 7.25 -3.26
N ILE A 61 17.85 8.39 -2.89
CA ILE A 61 17.05 8.49 -1.65
C ILE A 61 15.75 7.69 -1.71
N PHE A 62 15.26 7.34 -2.90
CA PHE A 62 13.97 6.67 -3.06
C PHE A 62 14.02 5.19 -2.67
N GLN A 63 15.16 4.50 -2.81
CA GLN A 63 15.31 3.10 -2.38
C GLN A 63 15.19 2.91 -0.86
N PRO A 64 15.89 3.67 0.01
CA PRO A 64 15.70 3.54 1.46
C PRO A 64 14.29 3.97 1.88
N LEU A 65 13.69 4.97 1.22
CA LEU A 65 12.29 5.35 1.45
C LEU A 65 11.31 4.24 1.04
N ALA A 66 11.57 3.53 -0.06
CA ALA A 66 10.78 2.39 -0.49
C ALA A 66 10.87 1.23 0.50
N LEU A 67 12.07 0.96 1.04
CA LEU A 67 12.24 -0.05 2.10
C LEU A 67 11.45 0.33 3.36
N TRP A 68 11.60 1.59 3.80
CA TRP A 68 10.88 2.12 4.95
C TRP A 68 9.37 2.02 4.78
N ASN A 69 8.86 2.46 3.62
CA ASN A 69 7.44 2.37 3.27
C ASN A 69 6.95 0.91 3.25
N LEU A 70 7.74 0.00 2.68
CA LEU A 70 7.38 -1.42 2.62
C LEU A 70 7.19 -2.02 4.02
N VAL A 71 8.06 -1.69 4.97
CA VAL A 71 7.91 -2.12 6.38
C VAL A 71 6.57 -1.65 6.95
N TRP A 72 6.22 -0.37 6.79
CA TRP A 72 4.96 0.18 7.32
C TRP A 72 3.72 -0.44 6.67
N VAL A 73 3.73 -0.65 5.36
CA VAL A 73 2.62 -1.30 4.64
C VAL A 73 2.43 -2.74 5.13
N LEU A 74 3.53 -3.50 5.28
CA LEU A 74 3.47 -4.89 5.76
C LEU A 74 2.99 -4.97 7.20
N CYS A 75 3.47 -4.10 8.09
CA CYS A 75 2.98 -4.00 9.46
C CYS A 75 1.48 -3.68 9.48
N GLY A 76 1.05 -2.65 8.73
CA GLY A 76 -0.36 -2.27 8.63
C GLY A 76 -1.24 -3.41 8.13
N TYR A 77 -0.80 -4.12 7.09
CA TYR A 77 -1.51 -5.29 6.56
C TYR A 77 -1.56 -6.45 7.56
N TYR A 78 -0.45 -6.74 8.25
CA TYR A 78 -0.38 -7.79 9.26
C TYR A 78 -1.37 -7.56 10.41
N TYR A 79 -1.40 -6.36 10.99
CA TYR A 79 -2.38 -6.00 12.01
C TYR A 79 -3.81 -6.00 11.45
N ALA A 80 -3.98 -5.63 10.18
CA ALA A 80 -5.29 -5.67 9.55
C ALA A 80 -5.82 -7.10 9.35
N ALA A 81 -4.93 -8.05 9.02
CA ALA A 81 -5.25 -9.46 8.82
C ALA A 81 -5.49 -10.22 10.13
N LYS A 82 -4.81 -9.82 11.23
CA LYS A 82 -4.96 -10.44 12.56
C LYS A 82 -6.19 -9.98 13.36
N LYS A 83 -7.12 -9.24 12.77
CA LYS A 83 -8.30 -8.76 13.51
C LYS A 83 -9.17 -9.95 13.97
N PRO A 84 -9.50 -10.05 15.27
CA PRO A 84 -10.26 -11.18 15.80
C PRO A 84 -11.75 -11.14 15.41
N ASN A 85 -12.32 -9.97 15.12
CA ASN A 85 -13.74 -9.85 14.76
C ASN A 85 -14.04 -8.64 13.87
N LYS A 86 -15.16 -8.69 13.13
CA LYS A 86 -15.75 -7.48 12.50
C LYS A 86 -16.10 -6.48 13.62
N ASN A 87 -15.75 -5.21 13.46
CA ASN A 87 -15.98 -4.09 14.41
C ASN A 87 -15.06 -3.97 15.64
N TRP A 88 -13.94 -4.69 15.74
CA TRP A 88 -13.05 -4.61 16.91
C TRP A 88 -12.58 -3.19 17.31
N LEU A 89 -12.44 -2.28 16.35
CA LEU A 89 -12.07 -0.88 16.63
C LEU A 89 -13.21 -0.06 17.25
N ILE A 90 -14.48 -0.39 16.97
CA ILE A 90 -15.62 0.29 17.61
C ILE A 90 -15.70 -0.13 19.08
N THR A 91 -15.37 -1.39 19.39
CA THR A 91 -15.37 -1.91 20.76
C THR A 91 -14.30 -1.29 21.66
N ILE A 92 -13.14 -0.90 21.10
CA ILE A 92 -12.05 -0.28 21.89
C ILE A 92 -12.33 1.18 22.28
N PHE A 93 -13.11 1.93 21.49
CA PHE A 93 -13.40 3.35 21.78
C PHE A 93 -14.67 3.57 22.63
N ILE A 94 -15.39 2.50 23.01
CA ILE A 94 -16.64 2.54 23.80
C ILE A 94 -16.46 1.90 25.20
N LEU A 95 -15.26 1.45 25.56
CA LEU A 95 -14.87 1.00 26.91
C LEU A 95 -13.93 2.02 27.55
#